data_AF-A0A969CFZ8-F1
#
_entry.id   AF-A0A969CFZ8-F1
#
_cell.length_a   1.000
_cell.length_b   1.000
_cell.length_c   1.000
_cell.angle_alpha   90.00
_cell.angle_beta   90.00
_cell.angle_gamma   90.00
#
_symmetry.space_group_name_H-M   'P 1'
#
loop_
_entity.id
_entity.type
_entity.pdbx_description
1 polymer ?
#
loop_
_entity_poly.entity_id
_entity_poly.type
_entity_poly.pdbx_seq_one_letter_code
_entity_poly.pdbx_strand_id
1 'polypeptide(L)' 'MINLPPDRPEWNYEATIDRIEAIIDRVESGALPLEEVFQQFAIAAECLQECENFLTRGKEQMQLVDRIF' A
#
# COMPACT_ATOMS: atom_id res chain seq x y z
N MET A 1 -21.96 -5.81 9.81
CA MET A 1 -21.44 -6.31 8.52
C MET A 1 -21.57 -5.19 7.52
N ILE A 2 -20.48 -4.49 7.19
CA ILE A 2 -20.50 -3.43 6.18
C ILE A 2 -20.55 -4.13 4.82
N ASN A 3 -21.55 -3.80 4.01
CA ASN A 3 -21.70 -4.29 2.64
C ASN A 3 -20.63 -3.66 1.74
N LEU A 4 -19.80 -4.48 1.09
CA LEU A 4 -18.90 -4.06 0.02
C LEU A 4 -19.57 -4.38 -1.35
N PRO A 5 -19.71 -3.43 -2.27
CA PRO A 5 -20.27 -3.67 -3.61
C PRO A 5 -19.29 -4.50 -4.49
N PRO A 6 -19.78 -5.16 -5.58
CA PRO A 6 -19.02 -6.15 -6.32
C PRO A 6 -18.13 -5.55 -7.44
N ASP A 7 -16.95 -6.15 -7.60
CA ASP A 7 -16.07 -6.21 -8.78
C ASP A 7 -15.69 -4.89 -9.51
N ARG A 8 -14.68 -4.22 -8.95
CA ARG A 8 -13.48 -3.85 -9.71
C ARG A 8 -12.31 -4.60 -9.06
N PRO A 9 -11.16 -4.86 -9.73
CA PRO A 9 -9.93 -5.06 -8.96
C PRO A 9 -9.58 -3.70 -8.36
N GLU A 10 -10.40 -3.23 -7.43
CA GLU A 10 -10.14 -2.08 -6.60
C GLU A 10 -8.88 -2.43 -5.84
N TRP A 11 -7.89 -1.56 -6.01
CA TRP A 11 -6.64 -1.59 -5.29
C TRP A 11 -6.90 -1.96 -3.82
N ASN A 12 -6.12 -2.91 -3.29
CA ASN A 12 -6.29 -3.46 -1.95
C ASN A 12 -5.06 -3.15 -1.10
N TYR A 13 -5.28 -2.59 0.09
CA TYR A 13 -4.21 -2.19 1.01
C TYR A 13 -3.33 -3.38 1.41
N GLU A 14 -3.93 -4.47 1.90
CA GLU A 14 -3.20 -5.65 2.37
C GLU A 14 -2.39 -6.29 1.24
N ALA A 15 -2.97 -6.45 0.05
CA ALA A 15 -2.26 -6.99 -1.10
C ALA A 15 -1.08 -6.09 -1.54
N THR A 16 -1.19 -4.78 -1.33
CA THR A 16 -0.11 -3.83 -1.62
C THR A 16 1.00 -3.91 -0.56
N ILE A 17 0.64 -4.15 0.71
CA ILE A 17 1.60 -4.43 1.78
C ILE A 17 2.34 -5.75 1.51
N ASP A 18 1.65 -6.83 1.17
CA ASP A 18 2.26 -8.12 0.81
C ASP A 18 3.30 -7.95 -0.32
N ARG A 19 2.99 -7.09 -1.30
CA ARG A 19 3.91 -6.76 -2.39
C ARG A 19 5.15 -5.99 -1.90
N ILE A 20 4.98 -5.04 -0.99
CA ILE A 20 6.09 -4.29 -0.39
C ILE A 20 6.99 -5.24 0.41
N GLU A 21 6.42 -6.14 1.21
CA GLU A 21 7.17 -7.15 1.98
C GLU A 21 7.99 -8.07 1.06
N ALA A 22 7.38 -8.57 -0.02
CA ALA A 22 8.09 -9.38 -1.01
C ALA A 22 9.25 -8.64 -1.69
N ILE A 23 9.10 -7.32 -1.90
CA ILE A 23 10.19 -6.48 -2.42
C ILE A 23 11.32 -6.37 -1.40
N ILE A 24 11.00 -6.11 -0.13
CA ILE A 24 11.98 -6.00 0.97
C ILE A 24 12.77 -7.30 1.08
N ASP A 25 12.10 -8.45 1.17
CA ASP A 25 12.75 -9.76 1.25
C ASP A 25 13.73 -9.98 0.09
N ARG A 26 13.34 -9.59 -1.12
CA ARG A 26 14.17 -9.75 -2.31
C ARG A 26 15.36 -8.81 -2.31
N VAL A 27 15.21 -7.57 -1.86
CA VAL A 27 16.31 -6.60 -1.73
C VAL A 27 17.28 -7.05 -0.64
N GLU A 28 16.77 -7.48 0.52
CA GLU A 28 17.58 -7.93 1.66
C GLU A 28 18.31 -9.25 1.40
N SER A 29 17.83 -10.06 0.44
CA SER A 29 18.53 -11.28 0.01
C SER A 29 19.96 -11.01 -0.52
N GLY A 30 20.23 -9.79 -0.98
CA GLY A 30 21.52 -9.42 -1.58
C GLY A 30 21.80 -10.08 -2.94
N ALA A 31 20.82 -10.79 -3.52
CA ALA A 31 20.96 -11.51 -4.78
C ALA A 31 20.67 -10.65 -6.02
N LEU A 32 20.16 -9.43 -5.84
CA LEU A 32 19.81 -8.53 -6.92
C LEU A 32 21.02 -7.71 -7.41
N PRO A 33 21.21 -7.57 -8.73
CA PRO A 33 22.09 -6.53 -9.28
C PRO A 33 21.67 -5.15 -8.79
N LEU A 34 22.64 -4.23 -8.65
CA LEU A 34 22.39 -2.88 -8.13
C LEU A 34 21.30 -2.13 -8.93
N GLU A 35 21.28 -2.27 -10.25
CA GLU A 35 20.24 -1.67 -11.10
C GLU A 35 18.84 -2.20 -10.76
N GLU A 36 18.71 -3.51 -10.52
CA GLU A 36 17.43 -4.11 -10.12
C GLU A 36 17.01 -3.67 -8.72
N VAL A 37 17.96 -3.46 -7.79
CA VAL A 37 17.65 -2.91 -6.46
C VAL A 37 16.98 -1.54 -6.57
N PHE A 38 17.49 -0.65 -7.42
CA PHE A 38 16.86 0.66 -7.63
C PHE A 38 15.45 0.56 -8.24
N GLN A 39 15.25 -0.35 -9.19
CA GLN A 39 13.92 -0.60 -9.77
C GLN A 39 12.93 -1.11 -8.72
N GLN A 40 13.34 -2.09 -7.90
CA GLN A 40 12.51 -2.62 -6.82
C GLN A 40 12.18 -1.55 -5.78
N PHE A 41 13.16 -0.71 -5.43
CA PHE A 41 12.96 0.40 -4.50
C PHE A 41 11.96 1.44 -5.01
N ALA A 42 12.03 1.80 -6.30
CA ALA A 42 11.06 2.73 -6.91
C ALA A 42 9.63 2.17 -6.85
N ILE A 43 9.45 0.88 -7.15
CA ILE A 43 8.15 0.21 -7.05
C ILE A 43 7.64 0.23 -5.60
N ALA A 44 8.50 -0.09 -4.62
CA ALA A 44 8.10 -0.05 -3.21
C ALA A 44 7.70 1.35 -2.76
N ALA A 45 8.40 2.40 -3.23
CA ALA A 45 8.06 3.79 -2.93
C ALA A 45 6.68 4.19 -3.49
N GLU A 46 6.35 3.75 -4.71
CA GLU A 46 5.02 3.96 -5.31
C GLU A 46 3.93 3.25 -4.49
N CYS A 47 4.13 1.98 -4.13
CA CYS A 47 3.19 1.23 -3.31
C CYS A 47 2.98 1.88 -1.92
N LEU A 48 4.05 2.37 -1.29
CA LEU A 48 3.97 3.10 -0.03
C LEU A 48 3.14 4.38 -0.16
N GLN A 49 3.28 5.10 -1.27
CA GLN A 49 2.49 6.31 -1.52
C GLN A 49 0.99 5.99 -1.67
N GLU A 50 0.65 4.88 -2.32
CA GLU A 50 -0.74 4.41 -2.43
C GLU A 50 -1.32 4.06 -1.05
N CYS A 51 -0.56 3.35 -0.23
CA CYS A 51 -0.91 3.03 1.16
C CYS A 51 -1.16 4.30 2.00
N GLU A 52 -0.28 5.29 1.92
CA GLU A 52 -0.44 6.57 2.63
C GLU A 52 -1.71 7.31 2.19
N ASN A 53 -1.98 7.35 0.88
CA ASN A 53 -3.16 8.00 0.32
C ASN A 53 -4.46 7.32 0.79
N PHE A 54 -4.44 5.99 0.97
CA PHE A 54 -5.59 5.26 1.50
C PHE A 54 -5.80 5.55 2.98
N LEU A 55 -4.75 5.47 3.80
CA LEU A 55 -4.83 5.74 5.24
C LEU A 55 -5.24 7.18 5.54
N THR A 56 -4.73 8.14 4.78
CA THR A 56 -5.10 9.56 4.90
C THR A 56 -6.59 9.76 4.64
N ARG A 57 -7.12 9.17 3.56
CA ARG A 57 -8.55 9.22 3.25
C ARG A 57 -9.42 8.54 4.32
N GLY A 58 -8.97 7.42 4.87
CA GLY A 58 -9.65 6.75 5.98
C GLY A 58 -9.69 7.62 7.25
N LYS A 59 -8.56 8.27 7.57
CA LYS A 59 -8.44 9.19 8.72
C LYS A 59 -9.34 10.42 8.58
N GLU A 60 -9.39 11.03 7.40
CA GLU A 60 -10.28 12.17 7.14
C GLU A 60 -11.76 11.80 7.32
N GLN A 61 -12.16 10.62 6.82
CA GLN A 61 -13.52 10.10 7.01
C GLN A 61 -13.83 9.90 8.50
N MET A 62 -12.91 9.34 9.27
CA MET A 62 -13.09 9.15 10.73
C MET A 62 -13.20 10.49 11.47
N GLN A 63 -12.36 11.48 11.12
CA GLN A 63 -12.39 12.83 11.71
C GLN A 63 -13.69 13.60 11.42
N LEU A 64 -14.34 13.34 10.29
CA LEU A 64 -15.66 13.90 9.99
C LEU A 64 -16.73 13.34 10.93
N VAL A 65 -16.66 12.05 11.29
CA VAL A 65 -17.62 11.41 12.20
C VAL A 65 -17.46 11.94 13.62
N ASP A 66 -16.22 12.11 14.09
CA ASP A 66 -15.90 12.65 15.43
C ASP A 66 -16.36 14.10 15.63
N ARG A 67 -16.59 14.87 14.56
CA ARG A 67 -17.09 16.26 14.62
C ARG A 67 -18.62 16.40 14.66
N ILE A 68 -19.35 15.31 14.43
CA ILE A 68 -20.82 15.29 14.34
C ILE A 68 -21.46 14.65 15.59
N PHE A 69 -20.67 14.17 16.54
CA PHE A 69 -21.09 13.76 17.89
C PHE A 69 -20.62 14.76 18.95
#